data_AF-A0A2R7KNP6-F1
#
_entry.id   AF-A0A2R7KNP6-F1
#
_cell.length_a   1.000
_cell.length_b   1.000
_cell.length_c   1.000
_cell.angle_alpha   90.00
_cell.angle_beta   90.00
_cell.angle_gamma   90.00
#
_symmetry.space_group_name_H-M   'P 1'
#
loop_
_entity.id
_entity.type
_entity.pdbx_description
1 polymer ?
#
loop_
_entity_poly.entity_id
_entity_poly.type
_entity_poly.pdbx_seq_one_letter_code
_entity_poly.pdbx_strand_id
1 'polypeptide(L)'
;MKRLLFFLLLTSKSILLSQTVLNTYPLNLINPLEDGQVLNFEDTKTHEIYIFAADDKKINILKYNKSLFLTNQFTDTIKNQEKRILSGYSLSEDGNPLLYWSSPNFRNIKIVKYFLESKTSKALNFNLPEDNEYIITTFQKNNNFYILGKERNSAHLLLYQFNDGKCEIKMFDFSPFKFQNENGQNLTFNALLRYLPIQKIDADTFNPLDKATSINKMYVLNDHILLTFDYNLKKTQVFDLNIETSSISEKNFEQPVSKKSSRTSNSFYSENKLFQVKANKDEFLFDIKDYDSGKAIKSISIAKTDTIKFKNSPFFIQVNNEKPQEIKTTSKFLKQLSGLSVGVSVFKNKNSNLVTFGGFMEQFFTDFAPIPHDYNAIFNFENSINGQYSQSRMVSFDAMLNSNYEFISNQQQEPLAIDNIYYFISMNKNVSLQNILKLKDYYLLSYYDTVSKQYTIRKFTDGYIREDNGNPIMNKSQFSKPAKFEKLKFIEN
;
A
#
# COMPACT_ATOMS: atom_id res chain seq x y z
N MET A 1 25.35 -38.88 -28.74
CA MET A 1 24.36 -38.87 -27.65
C MET A 1 24.91 -38.37 -26.31
N LYS A 2 26.04 -38.87 -25.78
CA LYS A 2 26.60 -38.41 -24.47
C LYS A 2 26.90 -36.90 -24.37
N ARG A 3 27.43 -36.29 -25.44
CA ARG A 3 27.70 -34.83 -25.49
C ARG A 3 26.42 -33.97 -25.54
N LEU A 4 25.35 -34.47 -26.16
CA LEU A 4 24.05 -33.78 -26.20
C LEU A 4 23.35 -33.83 -24.84
N LEU A 5 23.49 -34.95 -24.12
CA LEU A 5 22.95 -35.12 -22.76
C LEU A 5 23.64 -34.18 -21.75
N PHE A 6 24.95 -33.97 -21.90
CA PHE A 6 25.70 -33.04 -21.05
C PHE A 6 25.31 -31.57 -21.32
N PHE A 7 25.04 -31.21 -22.59
CA PHE A 7 24.50 -29.90 -22.95
C PHE A 7 23.08 -29.70 -22.40
N LEU A 8 22.22 -30.71 -22.51
CA LEU A 8 20.86 -30.71 -21.92
C LEU A 8 20.87 -30.63 -20.39
N LEU A 9 21.85 -31.25 -19.72
CA LEU A 9 22.04 -31.18 -18.26
C LEU A 9 22.64 -29.83 -17.79
N LEU A 10 23.41 -29.16 -18.64
CA LEU A 10 23.90 -27.81 -18.39
C LEU A 10 22.82 -26.74 -18.64
N THR A 11 21.91 -26.96 -19.60
CA THR A 11 20.76 -26.07 -19.84
C THR A 11 19.57 -26.34 -18.92
N SER A 12 19.50 -27.51 -18.25
CA SER A 12 18.37 -27.86 -17.37
C SER A 12 18.43 -27.22 -15.97
N LYS A 13 19.53 -26.52 -15.64
CA LYS A 13 19.75 -25.91 -14.31
C LYS A 13 19.67 -24.39 -14.22
N SER A 14 19.32 -23.68 -15.29
CA SER A 14 19.05 -22.23 -15.21
C SER A 14 17.55 -21.94 -15.24
N ILE A 15 16.78 -22.66 -14.43
CA ILE A 15 15.40 -22.26 -14.14
C ILE A 15 15.52 -21.31 -12.96
N LEU A 16 15.38 -20.02 -13.25
CA LEU A 16 15.35 -18.97 -12.25
C LEU A 16 14.32 -19.35 -11.18
N LEU A 17 14.81 -19.74 -10.00
CA LEU A 17 13.97 -19.99 -8.85
C LEU A 17 13.36 -18.64 -8.47
N SER A 18 12.03 -18.51 -8.56
CA SER A 18 11.36 -17.26 -8.17
C SER A 18 11.34 -17.05 -6.65
N GLN A 19 11.81 -18.04 -5.86
CA GLN A 19 12.03 -17.90 -4.43
C GLN A 19 13.30 -18.61 -3.94
N THR A 20 13.96 -18.09 -2.90
CA THR A 20 15.14 -18.72 -2.27
C THR A 20 15.25 -18.30 -0.81
N VAL A 21 15.47 -19.25 0.12
CA VAL A 21 15.81 -18.91 1.52
C VAL A 21 17.23 -18.37 1.55
N LEU A 22 17.40 -17.17 2.10
CA LEU A 22 18.70 -16.48 2.16
C LEU A 22 19.34 -16.61 3.53
N ASN A 23 18.54 -16.52 4.59
CA ASN A 23 19.01 -16.60 5.96
C ASN A 23 17.88 -17.08 6.88
N THR A 24 18.25 -17.76 7.95
CA THR A 24 17.34 -18.16 9.03
C THR A 24 18.07 -17.98 10.36
N TYR A 25 17.40 -17.34 11.33
CA TYR A 25 17.94 -17.05 12.65
C TYR A 25 17.02 -17.61 13.74
N PRO A 26 17.50 -18.45 14.67
CA PRO A 26 16.71 -18.91 15.81
C PRO A 26 16.27 -17.74 16.69
N LEU A 27 14.97 -17.58 16.89
CA LEU A 27 14.41 -16.48 17.66
C LEU A 27 13.28 -17.01 18.53
N ASN A 28 13.32 -16.75 19.84
CA ASN A 28 12.29 -17.22 20.74
C ASN A 28 11.49 -16.03 21.24
N LEU A 29 10.36 -15.77 20.58
CA LEU A 29 9.42 -14.71 20.93
C LEU A 29 8.34 -15.24 21.87
N ILE A 30 7.96 -14.43 22.85
CA ILE A 30 6.84 -14.72 23.76
C ILE A 30 5.56 -14.22 23.09
N ASN A 31 4.51 -15.06 23.08
CA ASN A 31 3.19 -14.75 22.50
C ASN A 31 3.22 -13.98 21.15
N PRO A 32 4.00 -14.44 20.14
CA PRO A 32 4.26 -13.68 18.91
C PRO A 32 3.00 -13.39 18.08
N LEU A 33 1.90 -14.11 18.31
CA LEU A 33 0.64 -13.90 17.60
C LEU A 33 -0.22 -12.78 18.21
N GLU A 34 -0.03 -12.48 19.50
CA GLU A 34 -0.81 -11.48 20.23
C GLU A 34 -0.06 -10.15 20.33
N ASP A 35 1.22 -10.22 20.74
CA ASP A 35 2.01 -9.03 21.07
C ASP A 35 3.16 -8.77 20.08
N GLY A 36 3.38 -9.71 19.15
CA GLY A 36 4.53 -9.67 18.26
C GLY A 36 4.46 -8.52 17.25
N GLN A 37 5.58 -7.83 17.07
CA GLN A 37 5.72 -6.76 16.07
C GLN A 37 7.04 -6.90 15.32
N VAL A 38 7.01 -6.62 14.02
CA VAL A 38 8.20 -6.62 13.18
C VAL A 38 8.31 -5.38 12.31
N LEU A 39 9.54 -4.93 12.12
CA LEU A 39 9.87 -3.87 11.19
C LEU A 39 11.24 -4.18 10.61
N ASN A 40 11.34 -4.15 9.28
CA ASN A 40 12.60 -4.40 8.60
C ASN A 40 12.86 -3.24 7.64
N PHE A 41 14.14 -2.89 7.47
CA PHE A 41 14.52 -1.87 6.51
C PHE A 41 15.92 -2.06 5.96
N GLU A 42 16.16 -1.48 4.79
CA GLU A 42 17.48 -1.31 4.20
C GLU A 42 17.97 0.11 4.48
N ASP A 43 19.18 0.24 4.99
CA ASP A 43 19.87 1.52 5.03
C ASP A 43 20.16 2.00 3.60
N THR A 44 19.52 3.10 3.22
CA THR A 44 19.65 3.72 1.89
C THR A 44 21.08 4.10 1.49
N LYS A 45 22.02 4.25 2.44
CA LYS A 45 23.43 4.62 2.16
C LYS A 45 24.34 3.40 2.07
N THR A 46 24.22 2.45 3.00
CA THR A 46 25.14 1.31 3.14
C THR A 46 24.60 0.01 2.53
N HIS A 47 23.30 -0.05 2.25
CA HIS A 47 22.55 -1.25 1.87
C HIS A 47 22.61 -2.37 2.93
N GLU A 48 22.93 -2.03 4.18
CA GLU A 48 22.78 -2.93 5.31
C GLU A 48 21.31 -3.10 5.65
N ILE A 49 20.92 -4.30 6.09
CA ILE A 49 19.53 -4.63 6.40
C ILE A 49 19.38 -4.80 7.90
N TYR A 50 18.40 -4.10 8.46
CA TYR A 50 18.04 -4.17 9.86
C TYR A 50 16.69 -4.86 10.00
N ILE A 51 16.61 -5.75 10.99
CA ILE A 51 15.40 -6.49 11.34
C ILE A 51 15.16 -6.27 12.83
N PHE A 52 13.96 -5.81 13.13
CA PHE A 52 13.48 -5.59 14.49
C PHE A 52 12.32 -6.54 14.71
N ALA A 53 12.47 -7.47 15.64
CA ALA A 53 11.44 -8.42 16.02
C ALA A 53 11.20 -8.32 17.53
N ALA A 54 10.02 -7.83 17.88
CA ALA A 54 9.61 -7.55 19.25
C ALA A 54 8.48 -8.46 19.70
N ASP A 55 8.48 -8.79 21.00
CA ASP A 55 7.33 -9.28 21.74
C ASP A 55 6.91 -8.23 22.80
N ASP A 56 6.13 -8.62 23.81
CA ASP A 56 5.68 -7.74 24.90
C ASP A 56 6.83 -7.28 25.83
N LYS A 57 7.95 -8.01 25.87
CA LYS A 57 9.02 -7.84 26.86
C LYS A 57 10.36 -7.43 26.25
N LYS A 58 10.65 -7.86 25.03
CA LYS A 58 11.97 -7.75 24.42
C LYS A 58 11.86 -7.37 22.96
N ILE A 59 12.87 -6.66 22.50
CA ILE A 59 13.12 -6.44 21.09
C ILE A 59 14.45 -7.08 20.71
N ASN A 60 14.44 -7.83 19.63
CA ASN A 60 15.61 -8.43 19.02
C ASN A 60 15.93 -7.66 17.75
N ILE A 61 17.18 -7.20 17.66
CA ILE A 61 17.70 -6.37 16.58
C ILE A 61 18.77 -7.18 15.88
N LEU A 62 18.55 -7.48 14.61
CA LEU A 62 19.50 -8.21 13.77
C LEU A 62 19.95 -7.29 12.65
N LYS A 63 21.27 -7.14 12.51
CA LYS A 63 21.91 -6.34 11.47
C LYS A 63 22.64 -7.26 10.51
N TYR A 64 22.32 -7.11 9.23
CA TYR A 64 22.91 -7.87 8.14
C TYR A 64 23.63 -6.92 7.19
N ASN A 65 24.74 -7.38 6.60
CA ASN A 65 25.33 -6.65 5.49
C ASN A 65 24.50 -6.82 4.20
N LYS A 66 24.89 -6.10 3.13
CA LYS A 66 24.25 -6.18 1.80
C LYS A 66 24.18 -7.59 1.19
N SER A 67 25.02 -8.51 1.65
CA SER A 67 25.05 -9.92 1.23
C SER A 67 24.27 -10.83 2.18
N LEU A 68 23.51 -10.26 3.12
CA LEU A 68 22.67 -10.96 4.11
C LEU A 68 23.43 -11.88 5.07
N PHE A 69 24.71 -11.58 5.32
CA PHE A 69 25.42 -12.16 6.46
C PHE A 69 25.14 -11.33 7.70
N LEU A 70 24.77 -12.00 8.79
CA LEU A 70 24.57 -11.37 10.09
C LEU A 70 25.90 -10.77 10.56
N THR A 71 25.95 -9.45 10.73
CA THR A 71 27.14 -8.73 11.17
C THR A 71 27.04 -8.25 12.61
N ASN A 72 25.82 -8.03 13.11
CA ASN A 72 25.60 -7.61 14.49
C ASN A 72 24.22 -8.04 15.00
N GLN A 73 24.08 -8.20 16.32
CA GLN A 73 22.81 -8.49 16.98
C GLN A 73 22.71 -7.81 18.34
N PHE A 74 21.54 -7.37 18.73
CA PHE A 74 21.29 -6.77 20.04
C PHE A 74 19.88 -7.10 20.52
N THR A 75 19.75 -7.61 21.73
CA THR A 75 18.46 -7.80 22.39
C THR A 75 18.34 -6.80 23.52
N ASP A 76 17.26 -6.02 23.52
CA ASP A 76 16.95 -5.05 24.57
C ASP A 76 15.60 -5.35 25.22
N THR A 77 15.39 -4.82 26.42
CA THR A 77 14.11 -4.92 27.13
C THR A 77 13.20 -3.79 26.71
N ILE A 78 11.97 -4.14 26.35
CA ILE A 78 10.90 -3.19 26.09
C ILE A 78 10.38 -2.68 27.44
N LYS A 79 10.81 -1.47 27.81
CA LYS A 79 10.33 -0.80 29.04
C LYS A 79 9.17 0.11 28.70
N ASN A 80 7.99 -0.08 29.32
CA ASN A 80 6.83 0.82 29.18
C ASN A 80 6.40 1.06 27.71
N GLN A 81 6.42 0.02 26.86
CA GLN A 81 5.84 0.08 25.50
C GLN A 81 4.63 -0.84 25.33
N GLU A 82 4.09 -1.38 26.43
CA GLU A 82 2.86 -2.14 26.41
C GLU A 82 1.77 -1.37 25.66
N LYS A 83 1.12 -2.04 24.70
CA LYS A 83 0.07 -1.47 23.84
C LYS A 83 0.51 -0.35 22.89
N ARG A 84 1.81 -0.20 22.62
CA ARG A 84 2.33 0.71 21.58
C ARG A 84 2.53 0.00 20.25
N ILE A 85 2.43 0.77 19.17
CA ILE A 85 2.59 0.31 17.80
C ILE A 85 3.94 0.78 17.27
N LEU A 86 4.77 -0.16 16.82
CA LEU A 86 6.01 0.11 16.10
C LEU A 86 5.66 0.74 14.75
N SER A 87 5.78 2.07 14.67
CA SER A 87 5.22 2.89 13.58
C SER A 87 6.23 3.25 12.50
N GLY A 88 7.53 3.16 12.81
CA GLY A 88 8.58 3.57 11.89
C GLY A 88 9.97 3.49 12.48
N TYR A 89 10.94 3.91 11.67
CA TYR A 89 12.37 3.94 11.96
C TYR A 89 13.05 5.20 11.39
N SER A 90 14.22 5.54 11.93
CA SER A 90 15.16 6.42 11.26
C SER A 90 16.58 5.90 11.50
N LEU A 91 17.55 6.36 10.69
CA LEU A 91 18.95 6.02 10.89
C LEU A 91 19.76 7.30 11.09
N SER A 92 20.33 7.46 12.27
CA SER A 92 21.22 8.58 12.59
C SER A 92 22.50 8.53 11.77
N GLU A 93 23.19 9.66 11.66
CA GLU A 93 24.48 9.77 10.97
C GLU A 93 25.58 8.90 11.61
N ASP A 94 25.46 8.62 12.91
CA ASP A 94 26.34 7.70 13.65
C ASP A 94 26.07 6.21 13.36
N GLY A 95 25.15 5.90 12.44
CA GLY A 95 24.80 4.53 12.03
C GLY A 95 23.91 3.77 13.01
N ASN A 96 23.41 4.42 14.07
CA ASN A 96 22.53 3.79 15.05
C ASN A 96 21.05 3.99 14.69
N PRO A 97 20.23 2.93 14.68
CA PRO A 97 18.82 3.03 14.35
C PRO A 97 18.00 3.62 15.51
N LEU A 98 16.96 4.37 15.14
CA LEU A 98 15.90 4.80 16.03
C LEU A 98 14.60 4.12 15.62
N LEU A 99 13.82 3.68 16.59
CA LEU A 99 12.47 3.16 16.39
C LEU A 99 11.43 4.07 17.05
N TYR A 100 10.29 4.19 16.39
CA TYR A 100 9.20 5.07 16.78
C TYR A 100 7.99 4.23 17.22
N TRP A 101 7.69 4.27 18.52
CA TRP A 101 6.63 3.52 19.18
C TRP A 101 5.47 4.45 19.54
N SER A 102 4.45 4.47 18.69
CA SER A 102 3.30 5.36 18.85
C SER A 102 2.28 4.77 19.82
N SER A 103 1.61 5.62 20.59
CA SER A 103 0.34 5.27 21.22
C SER A 103 -0.70 4.92 20.14
N PRO A 104 -1.75 4.14 20.46
CA PRO A 104 -2.77 3.77 19.47
C PRO A 104 -3.45 4.96 18.76
N ASN A 105 -3.56 6.10 19.45
CA ASN A 105 -4.12 7.35 18.91
C ASN A 105 -3.06 8.29 18.31
N PHE A 106 -1.80 7.85 18.21
CA PHE A 106 -0.67 8.63 17.71
C PHE A 106 -0.43 9.97 18.42
N ARG A 107 -0.95 10.20 19.64
CA ARG A 107 -0.71 11.45 20.40
C ARG A 107 0.66 11.51 21.05
N ASN A 108 1.21 10.36 21.41
CA ASN A 108 2.52 10.24 22.03
C ASN A 108 3.37 9.20 21.31
N ILE A 109 4.60 9.57 20.97
CA ILE A 109 5.56 8.72 20.28
C ILE A 109 6.76 8.56 21.19
N LYS A 110 7.06 7.32 21.56
CA LYS A 110 8.30 6.98 22.24
C LYS A 110 9.35 6.64 21.21
N ILE A 111 10.47 7.34 21.25
CA ILE A 111 11.55 7.21 20.29
C ILE A 111 12.71 6.53 21.02
N VAL A 112 13.17 5.40 20.51
CA VAL A 112 14.25 4.63 21.13
C VAL A 112 15.40 4.49 20.15
N LYS A 113 16.56 5.03 20.51
CA LYS A 113 17.82 4.89 19.78
C LYS A 113 18.58 3.68 20.34
N TYR A 114 19.02 2.79 19.45
CA TYR A 114 19.75 1.57 19.81
C TYR A 114 21.21 1.67 19.39
N PHE A 115 22.12 1.57 20.35
CA PHE A 115 23.55 1.59 20.11
C PHE A 115 24.04 0.15 19.98
N LEU A 116 24.18 -0.33 18.74
CA LEU A 116 24.44 -1.75 18.47
C LEU A 116 25.83 -2.19 18.95
N GLU A 117 26.83 -1.31 18.91
CA GLU A 117 28.19 -1.65 19.38
C GLU A 117 28.26 -1.80 20.90
N SER A 118 27.70 -0.85 21.65
CA SER A 118 27.71 -0.87 23.12
C SER A 118 26.60 -1.71 23.73
N LYS A 119 25.64 -2.24 22.95
CA LYS A 119 24.47 -3.00 23.42
C LYS A 119 23.64 -2.23 24.44
N THR A 120 23.43 -0.94 24.18
CA THR A 120 22.62 -0.06 25.04
C THR A 120 21.56 0.67 24.23
N SER A 121 20.51 1.15 24.89
CA SER A 121 19.50 2.00 24.26
C SER A 121 19.25 3.28 25.07
N LYS A 122 18.73 4.30 24.38
CA LYS A 122 18.26 5.54 25.00
C LYS A 122 16.88 5.87 24.46
N ALA A 123 15.99 6.32 25.32
CA ALA A 123 14.62 6.65 24.96
C ALA A 123 14.33 8.13 25.21
N LEU A 124 13.51 8.70 24.34
CA LEU A 124 12.92 10.02 24.45
C LEU A 124 11.44 9.94 24.06
N ASN A 125 10.66 10.96 24.43
CA ASN A 125 9.24 11.02 24.12
C ASN A 125 8.95 12.28 23.31
N PHE A 126 8.02 12.16 22.37
CA PHE A 126 7.48 13.25 21.58
C PHE A 126 5.96 13.24 21.70
N ASN A 127 5.37 14.36 22.07
CA ASN A 127 3.93 14.55 22.05
C ASN A 127 3.59 15.36 20.79
N LEU A 128 2.58 14.91 20.06
CA LEU A 128 2.07 15.74 18.97
C LEU A 128 1.35 16.97 19.55
N PRO A 129 1.46 18.12 18.88
CA PRO A 129 0.68 19.31 19.18
C PRO A 129 -0.82 19.03 19.35
N GLU A 130 -1.48 19.75 20.26
CA GLU A 130 -2.90 19.57 20.57
C GLU A 130 -3.83 19.97 19.42
N ASP A 131 -3.37 20.91 18.58
CA ASP A 131 -4.03 21.38 17.37
C ASP A 131 -3.99 20.36 16.23
N ASN A 132 -3.20 19.29 16.32
CA ASN A 132 -3.31 18.17 15.39
C ASN A 132 -4.68 17.48 15.59
N GLU A 133 -5.51 17.45 14.55
CA GLU A 133 -6.84 16.81 14.58
C GLU A 133 -6.69 15.29 14.50
N TYR A 134 -6.05 14.79 13.43
CA TYR A 134 -5.82 13.37 13.19
C TYR A 134 -4.61 13.13 12.28
N ILE A 135 -4.03 11.92 12.36
CA ILE A 135 -2.99 11.45 11.45
C ILE A 135 -3.61 10.97 10.14
N ILE A 136 -3.13 11.50 9.02
CA ILE A 136 -3.51 11.05 7.69
C ILE A 136 -2.75 9.77 7.34
N THR A 137 -1.43 9.79 7.47
CA THR A 137 -0.59 8.63 7.17
C THR A 137 0.81 8.78 7.75
N THR A 138 1.58 7.69 7.74
CA THR A 138 3.02 7.69 8.01
C THR A 138 3.77 7.10 6.83
N PHE A 139 5.03 7.49 6.66
CA PHE A 139 5.88 6.92 5.62
C PHE A 139 7.37 7.04 5.95
N GLN A 140 8.16 6.23 5.23
CA GLN A 140 9.61 6.16 5.34
C GLN A 140 10.24 6.65 4.05
N LYS A 141 11.23 7.53 4.17
CA LYS A 141 12.01 8.00 3.02
C LYS A 141 13.41 8.41 3.45
N ASN A 142 14.43 7.94 2.73
CA ASN A 142 15.84 8.31 2.93
C ASN A 142 16.29 8.17 4.40
N ASN A 143 15.97 7.03 5.03
CA ASN A 143 16.23 6.75 6.45
C ASN A 143 15.58 7.72 7.46
N ASN A 144 14.57 8.49 7.06
CA ASN A 144 13.79 9.36 7.95
C ASN A 144 12.36 8.82 8.09
N PHE A 145 11.76 9.12 9.25
CA PHE A 145 10.35 8.82 9.53
C PHE A 145 9.49 10.06 9.42
N TYR A 146 8.39 9.92 8.70
CA TYR A 146 7.46 11.01 8.47
C TYR A 146 6.06 10.67 8.95
N ILE A 147 5.40 11.67 9.53
CA ILE A 147 3.97 11.63 9.85
C ILE A 147 3.32 12.82 9.16
N LEU A 148 2.25 12.56 8.39
CA LEU A 148 1.41 13.61 7.83
C LEU A 148 0.14 13.71 8.68
N GLY A 149 -0.11 14.88 9.26
CA GLY A 149 -1.28 15.16 10.09
C GLY A 149 -2.14 16.27 9.52
N LYS A 150 -3.42 16.24 9.87
CA LYS A 150 -4.36 17.33 9.62
C LYS A 150 -4.39 18.26 10.83
N GLU A 151 -4.14 19.55 10.64
CA GLU A 151 -4.33 20.54 11.71
C GLU A 151 -5.82 20.90 11.87
N ARG A 152 -6.26 21.10 13.10
CA ARG A 152 -7.64 21.37 13.47
C ARG A 152 -8.06 22.76 12.99
N ASN A 153 -9.24 22.84 12.37
CA ASN A 153 -9.91 24.09 11.96
C ASN A 153 -9.14 25.00 10.96
N SER A 154 -7.92 24.67 10.55
CA SER A 154 -7.16 25.39 9.53
C SER A 154 -7.21 24.66 8.19
N ALA A 155 -6.81 25.29 7.08
CA ALA A 155 -6.62 24.59 5.80
C ALA A 155 -5.20 24.01 5.69
N HIS A 156 -4.58 23.60 6.79
CA HIS A 156 -3.19 23.15 6.78
C HIS A 156 -3.04 21.64 6.86
N LEU A 157 -1.95 21.14 6.26
CA LEU A 157 -1.35 19.84 6.55
C LEU A 157 -0.01 20.05 7.25
N LEU A 158 0.26 19.24 8.28
CA LEU A 158 1.50 19.26 9.05
C LEU A 158 2.32 18.01 8.75
N LEU A 159 3.53 18.19 8.25
CA LEU A 159 4.49 17.12 8.02
C LEU A 159 5.54 17.13 9.12
N TYR A 160 5.51 16.10 9.98
CA TYR A 160 6.48 15.87 11.02
C TYR A 160 7.59 14.99 10.46
N GLN A 161 8.81 15.52 10.35
CA GLN A 161 9.99 14.82 9.89
C GLN A 161 10.88 14.48 11.09
N PHE A 162 11.02 13.18 11.35
CA PHE A 162 11.87 12.68 12.41
C PHE A 162 13.22 12.19 11.87
N ASN A 163 14.29 12.72 12.43
CA ASN A 163 15.67 12.30 12.17
C ASN A 163 16.53 12.55 13.41
N ASP A 164 17.41 11.59 13.73
CA ASP A 164 18.34 11.66 14.86
C ASP A 164 17.70 12.12 16.20
N GLY A 165 16.50 11.63 16.48
CA GLY A 165 15.76 11.94 17.71
C GLY A 165 15.17 13.35 17.77
N LYS A 166 15.31 14.14 16.69
CA LYS A 166 14.68 15.45 16.51
C LYS A 166 13.45 15.32 15.61
N CYS A 167 12.53 16.27 15.76
CA CYS A 167 11.33 16.39 14.93
C CYS A 167 11.26 17.81 14.36
N GLU A 168 11.32 17.93 13.05
CA GLU A 168 11.04 19.17 12.32
C GLU A 168 9.57 19.13 11.86
N ILE A 169 8.84 20.24 12.03
CA ILE A 169 7.43 20.35 11.63
C ILE A 169 7.34 21.32 10.48
N LYS A 170 6.80 20.86 9.36
CA LYS A 170 6.59 21.65 8.14
C LYS A 170 5.10 21.83 7.91
N MET A 171 4.69 23.04 7.55
CA MET A 171 3.30 23.40 7.34
C MET A 171 3.03 23.68 5.87
N PHE A 172 2.02 23.02 5.33
CA PHE A 172 1.50 23.25 3.99
C PHE A 172 0.15 23.95 4.09
N ASP A 173 0.09 25.24 3.72
CA ASP A 173 -1.13 26.04 3.78
C ASP A 173 -1.95 25.99 2.49
N PHE A 174 -3.13 25.36 2.55
CA PHE A 174 -4.05 25.25 1.42
C PHE A 174 -5.08 26.39 1.33
N SER A 175 -5.06 27.37 2.24
CA SER A 175 -6.00 28.51 2.27
C SER A 175 -6.04 29.32 0.96
N PRO A 176 -4.94 29.51 0.22
CA PRO A 176 -4.96 30.25 -1.05
C PRO A 176 -5.69 29.53 -2.19
N PHE A 177 -5.94 28.22 -2.10
CA PHE A 177 -6.46 27.42 -3.19
C PHE A 177 -7.99 27.27 -3.13
N LYS A 178 -8.60 27.13 -4.31
CA LYS A 178 -10.05 26.97 -4.43
C LYS A 178 -10.40 25.51 -4.72
N PHE A 179 -11.37 25.00 -3.97
CA PHE A 179 -11.93 23.66 -4.18
C PHE A 179 -13.38 23.80 -4.65
N GLN A 180 -13.69 23.24 -5.82
CA GLN A 180 -14.99 23.41 -6.48
C GLN A 180 -15.48 22.11 -7.09
N ASN A 181 -16.72 21.72 -6.79
CA ASN A 181 -17.35 20.56 -7.42
C ASN A 181 -17.69 20.83 -8.89
N GLU A 182 -18.25 19.83 -9.58
CA GLU A 182 -18.59 19.90 -11.00
C GLU A 182 -19.65 20.98 -11.34
N ASN A 183 -20.41 21.43 -10.34
CA ASN A 183 -21.42 22.49 -10.42
C ASN A 183 -20.86 23.87 -10.06
N GLY A 184 -19.56 23.99 -9.74
CA GLY A 184 -18.92 25.23 -9.34
C GLY A 184 -19.17 25.65 -7.90
N GLN A 185 -19.79 24.79 -7.08
CA GLN A 185 -19.97 25.07 -5.65
C GLN A 185 -18.66 24.92 -4.91
N ASN A 186 -18.34 25.91 -4.07
CA ASN A 186 -17.12 25.89 -3.27
C ASN A 186 -17.21 24.83 -2.16
N LEU A 187 -16.11 24.11 -1.97
CA LEU A 187 -15.88 23.19 -0.86
C LEU A 187 -14.76 23.76 0.02
N THR A 188 -14.79 23.49 1.32
CA THR A 188 -13.64 23.77 2.19
C THR A 188 -12.66 22.60 2.13
N PHE A 189 -11.36 22.88 2.27
CA PHE A 189 -10.34 21.84 2.36
C PHE A 189 -10.63 20.83 3.49
N ASN A 190 -11.11 21.33 4.64
CA ASN A 190 -11.47 20.50 5.79
C ASN A 190 -12.65 19.57 5.50
N ALA A 191 -13.70 20.07 4.86
CA ALA A 191 -14.82 19.22 4.46
C ALA A 191 -14.37 18.17 3.44
N LEU A 192 -13.54 18.57 2.46
CA LEU A 192 -13.02 17.67 1.45
C LEU A 192 -12.26 16.49 2.07
N LEU A 193 -11.32 16.76 2.98
CA LEU A 193 -10.52 15.70 3.61
C LEU A 193 -11.29 14.85 4.62
N ARG A 194 -12.30 15.42 5.29
CA ARG A 194 -13.15 14.69 6.23
C ARG A 194 -14.02 13.64 5.53
N TYR A 195 -14.55 13.97 4.35
CA TYR A 195 -15.44 13.05 3.60
C TYR A 195 -14.70 12.22 2.55
N LEU A 196 -13.57 12.71 2.05
CA LEU A 196 -12.73 12.04 1.06
C LEU A 196 -11.30 11.99 1.62
N PRO A 197 -10.98 11.03 2.49
CA PRO A 197 -9.66 10.94 3.10
C PRO A 197 -8.57 10.71 2.06
N ILE A 198 -7.37 11.21 2.35
CA ILE A 198 -6.19 10.99 1.50
C ILE A 198 -5.71 9.55 1.70
N GLN A 199 -5.66 8.79 0.61
CA GLN A 199 -5.07 7.45 0.56
C GLN A 199 -3.62 7.54 0.09
N LYS A 200 -2.67 7.06 0.90
CA LYS A 200 -1.28 6.89 0.46
C LYS A 200 -1.19 5.79 -0.60
N ILE A 201 -0.47 6.08 -1.69
CA ILE A 201 -0.19 5.16 -2.80
C ILE A 201 1.33 4.97 -2.88
N ASP A 202 1.76 3.71 -2.86
CA ASP A 202 3.17 3.36 -2.97
C ASP A 202 3.50 3.14 -4.46
N ALA A 203 3.80 4.23 -5.19
CA ALA A 203 3.91 4.27 -6.65
C ALA A 203 4.87 3.23 -7.27
N ASP A 204 5.89 2.84 -6.51
CA ASP A 204 6.89 1.86 -6.94
C ASP A 204 6.47 0.42 -6.69
N THR A 205 5.31 0.18 -6.08
CA THR A 205 4.81 -1.16 -5.76
C THR A 205 3.45 -1.40 -6.40
N PHE A 206 3.03 -2.66 -6.43
CA PHE A 206 1.70 -2.99 -6.89
C PHE A 206 0.66 -2.43 -5.91
N ASN A 207 -0.24 -1.58 -6.40
CA ASN A 207 -1.31 -1.01 -5.60
C ASN A 207 -2.62 -1.74 -5.90
N PRO A 208 -3.27 -2.35 -4.89
CA PRO A 208 -4.55 -3.00 -5.09
C PRO A 208 -5.64 -1.97 -5.41
N LEU A 209 -6.70 -2.43 -6.07
CA LEU A 209 -7.71 -1.55 -6.66
C LEU A 209 -8.58 -0.85 -5.61
N ASP A 210 -8.79 -1.46 -4.45
CA ASP A 210 -9.44 -0.86 -3.28
C ASP A 210 -8.75 0.44 -2.82
N LYS A 211 -7.42 0.49 -2.86
CA LYS A 211 -6.67 1.73 -2.63
C LYS A 211 -6.72 2.66 -3.82
N ALA A 212 -6.51 2.13 -5.03
CA ALA A 212 -6.40 2.92 -6.25
C ALA A 212 -7.70 3.62 -6.67
N THR A 213 -8.87 3.20 -6.17
CA THR A 213 -10.17 3.88 -6.41
C THR A 213 -10.42 5.06 -5.48
N SER A 214 -9.56 5.29 -4.48
CA SER A 214 -9.67 6.44 -3.57
C SER A 214 -9.66 7.76 -4.35
N ILE A 215 -10.51 8.69 -3.97
CA ILE A 215 -10.69 9.96 -4.69
C ILE A 215 -9.51 10.91 -4.46
N ASN A 216 -8.99 10.94 -3.24
CA ASN A 216 -7.82 11.74 -2.87
C ASN A 216 -6.65 10.80 -2.63
N LYS A 217 -5.54 10.99 -3.33
CA LYS A 217 -4.36 10.12 -3.24
C LYS A 217 -3.11 10.92 -2.94
N MET A 218 -2.18 10.29 -2.23
CA MET A 218 -0.87 10.83 -1.89
C MET A 218 0.23 9.93 -2.42
N TYR A 219 1.19 10.52 -3.11
CA TYR A 219 2.39 9.87 -3.62
C TYR A 219 3.61 10.52 -2.97
N VAL A 220 4.46 9.70 -2.36
CA VAL A 220 5.73 10.15 -1.77
C VAL A 220 6.82 10.00 -2.82
N LEU A 221 7.35 11.12 -3.30
CA LEU A 221 8.44 11.16 -4.26
C LEU A 221 9.74 11.52 -3.50
N ASN A 222 10.83 11.88 -4.19
CA ASN A 222 12.12 12.14 -3.51
C ASN A 222 12.06 13.37 -2.60
N ASP A 223 11.75 14.54 -3.17
CA ASP A 223 11.84 15.83 -2.48
C ASP A 223 10.48 16.52 -2.34
N HIS A 224 9.41 15.80 -2.70
CA HIS A 224 8.07 16.34 -2.76
C HIS A 224 7.00 15.27 -2.51
N ILE A 225 5.85 15.72 -2.01
CA ILE A 225 4.64 14.92 -1.87
C ILE A 225 3.67 15.39 -2.95
N LEU A 226 3.18 14.47 -3.77
CA LEU A 226 2.15 14.77 -4.75
C LEU A 226 0.79 14.34 -4.22
N LEU A 227 -0.18 15.26 -4.20
CA LEU A 227 -1.56 14.96 -3.86
C LEU A 227 -2.44 15.09 -5.10
N THR A 228 -3.22 14.06 -5.44
CA THR A 228 -4.21 14.12 -6.52
C THR A 228 -5.62 14.06 -5.94
N PHE A 229 -6.51 14.89 -6.48
CA PHE A 229 -7.88 15.09 -6.02
C PHE A 229 -8.84 14.94 -7.20
N ASP A 230 -9.61 13.85 -7.22
CA ASP A 230 -10.55 13.50 -8.30
C ASP A 230 -12.03 13.74 -7.93
N TYR A 231 -12.31 14.58 -6.94
CA TYR A 231 -13.67 14.86 -6.47
C TYR A 231 -14.52 15.61 -7.51
N ASN A 232 -13.88 16.25 -8.48
CA ASN A 232 -14.55 16.92 -9.60
C ASN A 232 -14.47 16.03 -10.85
N LEU A 233 -15.61 15.59 -11.36
CA LEU A 233 -15.64 14.68 -12.52
C LEU A 233 -15.05 15.28 -13.80
N LYS A 234 -14.84 16.60 -13.86
CA LYS A 234 -14.26 17.29 -15.02
C LYS A 234 -12.74 17.41 -14.95
N LYS A 235 -12.12 17.31 -13.78
CA LYS A 235 -10.67 17.52 -13.64
C LYS A 235 -10.07 16.79 -12.44
N THR A 236 -8.81 16.39 -12.58
CA THR A 236 -7.94 16.07 -11.45
C THR A 236 -7.24 17.35 -11.01
N GLN A 237 -7.49 17.78 -9.77
CA GLN A 237 -6.73 18.86 -9.14
C GLN A 237 -5.52 18.23 -8.44
N VAL A 238 -4.33 18.77 -8.69
CA VAL A 238 -3.07 18.19 -8.21
C VAL A 238 -2.30 19.25 -7.45
N PHE A 239 -1.79 18.89 -6.27
CA PHE A 239 -0.91 19.72 -5.48
C PHE A 239 0.45 19.04 -5.32
N ASP A 240 1.50 19.77 -5.63
CA ASP A 240 2.88 19.34 -5.47
C ASP A 240 3.48 20.12 -4.28
N LEU A 241 3.78 19.39 -3.22
CA LEU A 241 4.21 19.89 -1.92
C LEU A 241 5.72 19.69 -1.81
N ASN A 242 6.50 20.76 -1.90
CA ASN A 242 7.95 20.68 -1.73
C ASN A 242 8.30 20.48 -0.25
N ILE A 243 8.98 19.37 0.07
CA ILE A 243 9.31 19.02 1.46
C ILE A 243 10.39 19.95 2.03
N GLU A 244 11.27 20.53 1.22
CA GLU A 244 12.35 21.40 1.72
C GLU A 244 11.86 22.82 2.00
N THR A 245 11.10 23.40 1.06
CA THR A 245 10.68 24.81 1.11
C THR A 245 9.30 25.01 1.73
N SER A 246 8.54 23.93 1.94
CA SER A 246 7.12 23.95 2.33
C SER A 246 6.20 24.67 1.32
N SER A 247 6.67 24.92 0.09
CA SER A 247 5.85 25.55 -0.95
C SER A 247 4.88 24.55 -1.58
N ILE A 248 3.71 25.05 -1.98
CA ILE A 248 2.69 24.27 -2.70
C ILE A 248 2.52 24.84 -4.10
N SER A 249 2.53 23.99 -5.12
CA SER A 249 2.09 24.36 -6.48
C SER A 249 0.86 23.57 -6.89
N GLU A 250 -0.04 24.20 -7.63
CA GLU A 250 -1.27 23.59 -8.13
C GLU A 250 -1.19 23.35 -9.65
N LYS A 251 -1.62 22.17 -10.09
CA LYS A 251 -1.90 21.85 -11.50
C LYS A 251 -3.31 21.28 -11.62
N ASN A 252 -3.98 21.58 -12.73
CA ASN A 252 -5.29 21.01 -13.04
C ASN A 252 -5.19 20.25 -14.36
N PHE A 253 -5.69 19.01 -14.37
CA PHE A 253 -5.73 18.15 -15.55
C PHE A 253 -7.18 17.81 -15.86
N GLU A 254 -7.68 18.25 -17.02
CA GLU A 254 -9.01 17.85 -17.49
C GLU A 254 -9.16 16.31 -17.47
N GLN A 255 -10.28 15.78 -17.04
CA GLN A 255 -10.59 14.35 -17.12
C GLN A 255 -11.13 14.03 -18.53
N PRO A 256 -11.10 12.75 -18.99
CA PRO A 256 -11.68 12.38 -20.27
C PRO A 256 -13.14 12.86 -20.39
N VAL A 257 -13.51 13.37 -21.57
CA VAL A 257 -14.85 13.91 -21.82
C VAL A 257 -15.79 12.78 -22.19
N SER A 258 -16.83 12.60 -21.38
CA SER A 258 -17.87 11.59 -21.59
C SER A 258 -19.01 12.17 -22.42
N LYS A 259 -19.50 11.42 -23.42
CA LYS A 259 -20.66 11.80 -24.23
C LYS A 259 -21.96 11.76 -23.42
N LYS A 260 -21.95 11.01 -22.32
CA LYS A 260 -23.08 10.84 -21.40
C LYS A 260 -22.65 11.23 -19.98
N SER A 261 -23.63 11.42 -19.09
CA SER A 261 -23.34 11.64 -17.68
C SER A 261 -22.56 10.45 -17.12
N SER A 262 -21.31 10.69 -16.73
CA SER A 262 -20.55 9.75 -15.90
C SER A 262 -20.77 10.07 -14.43
N ARG A 263 -20.65 9.05 -13.58
CA ARG A 263 -20.76 9.19 -12.12
C ARG A 263 -19.41 9.04 -11.42
N THR A 264 -18.37 8.64 -12.14
CA THR A 264 -17.09 8.28 -11.51
C THR A 264 -15.93 8.49 -12.47
N SER A 265 -14.89 9.14 -11.96
CA SER A 265 -13.59 9.33 -12.59
C SER A 265 -12.51 9.21 -11.53
N ASN A 266 -11.30 8.89 -11.95
CA ASN A 266 -10.19 8.70 -11.04
C ASN A 266 -8.87 8.89 -11.80
N SER A 267 -7.79 9.20 -11.08
CA SER A 267 -6.45 9.37 -11.61
C SER A 267 -5.42 8.57 -10.83
N PHE A 268 -4.35 8.17 -11.52
CA PHE A 268 -3.19 7.52 -10.93
C PHE A 268 -1.92 8.16 -11.46
N TYR A 269 -1.04 8.60 -10.55
CA TYR A 269 0.27 9.11 -10.92
C TYR A 269 1.31 7.98 -10.95
N SER A 270 2.10 7.91 -12.03
CA SER A 270 3.24 7.01 -12.13
C SER A 270 4.26 7.57 -13.13
N GLU A 271 5.54 7.57 -12.78
CA GLU A 271 6.65 7.98 -13.66
C GLU A 271 6.45 9.30 -14.44
N ASN A 272 6.07 10.37 -13.73
CA ASN A 272 5.82 11.67 -14.34
C ASN A 272 4.69 11.65 -15.40
N LYS A 273 3.71 10.77 -15.21
CA LYS A 273 2.51 10.64 -16.05
C LYS A 273 1.29 10.55 -15.18
N LEU A 274 0.20 11.12 -15.66
CA LEU A 274 -1.11 11.02 -15.04
C LEU A 274 -2.02 10.12 -15.89
N PHE A 275 -2.42 9.00 -15.31
CA PHE A 275 -3.32 8.01 -15.90
C PHE A 275 -4.73 8.32 -15.41
N GLN A 276 -5.63 8.74 -16.30
CA GLN A 276 -6.98 9.14 -15.94
C GLN A 276 -7.99 8.17 -16.52
N VAL A 277 -8.92 7.70 -15.68
CA VAL A 277 -9.98 6.77 -16.08
C VAL A 277 -11.34 7.37 -15.75
N LYS A 278 -12.29 7.18 -16.66
CA LYS A 278 -13.68 7.57 -16.47
C LYS A 278 -14.59 6.55 -17.13
N ALA A 279 -15.64 6.17 -16.43
CA ALA A 279 -16.53 5.13 -16.92
C ALA A 279 -17.99 5.44 -16.60
N ASN A 280 -18.88 4.86 -17.38
CA ASN A 280 -20.30 4.74 -17.09
C ASN A 280 -20.82 3.43 -17.71
N LYS A 281 -22.14 3.21 -17.67
CA LYS A 281 -22.76 1.97 -18.21
C LYS A 281 -22.65 1.83 -19.74
N ASP A 282 -22.31 2.90 -20.44
CA ASP A 282 -22.32 3.01 -21.90
C ASP A 282 -20.92 3.17 -22.52
N GLU A 283 -19.95 3.72 -21.80
CA GLU A 283 -18.58 3.90 -22.30
C GLU A 283 -17.50 3.82 -21.19
N PHE A 284 -16.29 3.49 -21.62
CA PHE A 284 -15.06 3.50 -20.85
C PHE A 284 -14.04 4.40 -21.55
N LEU A 285 -13.46 5.32 -20.78
CA LEU A 285 -12.55 6.35 -21.26
C LEU A 285 -11.27 6.28 -20.45
N PHE A 286 -10.14 6.40 -21.14
CA PHE A 286 -8.83 6.34 -20.51
C PHE A 286 -7.86 7.27 -21.23
N ASP A 287 -7.22 8.14 -20.47
CA ASP A 287 -6.17 9.05 -20.95
C ASP A 287 -4.86 8.80 -20.19
N ILE A 288 -3.74 8.98 -20.88
CA ILE A 288 -2.41 9.11 -20.30
C ILE A 288 -1.91 10.50 -20.66
N LYS A 289 -1.55 11.30 -19.67
CA LYS A 289 -1.05 12.66 -19.86
C LYS A 289 0.35 12.80 -19.31
N ASP A 290 1.15 13.59 -20.00
CA ASP A 290 2.42 14.06 -19.46
C ASP A 290 2.16 15.01 -18.29
N TYR A 291 2.80 14.77 -17.15
CA TYR A 291 2.54 15.56 -15.93
C TYR A 291 3.07 17.01 -16.02
N ASP A 292 4.17 17.22 -16.74
CA ASP A 292 4.77 18.55 -16.85
C ASP A 292 4.05 19.43 -17.85
N SER A 293 3.80 18.89 -19.06
CA SER A 293 3.16 19.65 -20.14
C SER A 293 1.65 19.59 -20.15
N GLY A 294 1.03 18.64 -19.43
CA GLY A 294 -0.41 18.38 -19.48
C GLY A 294 -0.91 17.77 -20.79
N LYS A 295 -0.02 17.53 -21.76
CA LYS A 295 -0.39 17.02 -23.09
C LYS A 295 -0.80 15.55 -23.01
N ALA A 296 -1.85 15.19 -23.75
CA ALA A 296 -2.27 13.81 -23.92
C ALA A 296 -1.22 13.04 -24.73
N ILE A 297 -0.77 11.92 -24.18
CA ILE A 297 0.12 10.95 -24.81
C ILE A 297 -0.73 9.85 -25.46
N LYS A 298 -1.78 9.41 -24.76
CA LYS A 298 -2.70 8.37 -25.23
C LYS A 298 -4.11 8.69 -24.78
N SER A 299 -5.08 8.44 -25.64
CA SER A 299 -6.51 8.56 -25.33
C SER A 299 -7.27 7.41 -25.97
N ILE A 300 -8.13 6.76 -25.20
CA ILE A 300 -8.98 5.66 -25.64
C ILE A 300 -10.41 5.91 -25.21
N SER A 301 -11.34 5.59 -26.11
CA SER A 301 -12.77 5.59 -25.86
C SER A 301 -13.38 4.29 -26.39
N ILE A 302 -14.03 3.54 -25.51
CA ILE A 302 -14.66 2.25 -25.82
C ILE A 302 -16.14 2.33 -25.47
N ALA A 303 -17.03 2.11 -26.44
CA ALA A 303 -18.46 1.99 -26.17
C ALA A 303 -18.81 0.59 -25.66
N LYS A 304 -19.96 0.43 -25.00
CA LYS A 304 -20.45 -0.87 -24.51
C LYS A 304 -20.62 -1.94 -25.59
N THR A 305 -20.80 -1.52 -26.84
CA THR A 305 -20.93 -2.37 -28.04
C THR A 305 -19.59 -2.85 -28.57
N ASP A 306 -18.50 -2.20 -28.16
CA ASP A 306 -17.16 -2.48 -28.63
C ASP A 306 -16.49 -3.55 -27.76
N THR A 307 -15.45 -4.19 -28.30
CA THR A 307 -14.61 -5.14 -27.57
C THR A 307 -13.33 -4.47 -27.10
N ILE A 308 -13.00 -4.59 -25.81
CA ILE A 308 -11.68 -4.20 -25.28
C ILE A 308 -10.65 -5.24 -25.76
N LYS A 309 -9.97 -4.95 -26.87
CA LYS A 309 -8.99 -5.85 -27.50
C LYS A 309 -7.62 -5.87 -26.80
N PHE A 310 -7.32 -4.84 -26.01
CA PHE A 310 -6.03 -4.67 -25.34
C PHE A 310 -5.95 -5.31 -23.94
N LYS A 311 -6.96 -6.08 -23.53
CA LYS A 311 -6.95 -6.75 -22.23
C LYS A 311 -5.97 -7.93 -22.23
N ASN A 312 -5.19 -8.05 -21.17
CA ASN A 312 -4.29 -9.17 -20.88
C ASN A 312 -4.88 -10.16 -19.88
N SER A 313 -6.09 -9.87 -19.36
CA SER A 313 -6.87 -10.78 -18.53
C SER A 313 -8.33 -10.90 -19.02
N PRO A 314 -9.09 -11.88 -18.51
CA PRO A 314 -10.55 -11.81 -18.51
C PRO A 314 -11.04 -10.58 -17.72
N PHE A 315 -12.30 -10.20 -17.95
CA PHE A 315 -12.97 -9.32 -16.99
C PHE A 315 -13.34 -10.15 -15.78
N PHE A 316 -12.99 -9.69 -14.59
CA PHE A 316 -13.32 -10.35 -13.34
C PHE A 316 -14.36 -9.56 -12.58
N ILE A 317 -15.23 -10.28 -11.89
CA ILE A 317 -16.03 -9.78 -10.77
C ILE A 317 -15.74 -10.62 -9.54
N GLN A 318 -15.52 -9.94 -8.43
CA GLN A 318 -15.29 -10.55 -7.13
C GLN A 318 -16.21 -9.89 -6.12
N VAL A 319 -16.85 -10.72 -5.30
CA VAL A 319 -17.66 -10.29 -4.17
C VAL A 319 -17.00 -10.85 -2.92
N ASN A 320 -16.71 -9.99 -1.95
CA ASN A 320 -15.98 -10.36 -0.73
C ASN A 320 -14.67 -11.10 -1.09
N ASN A 321 -14.36 -12.13 -0.32
CA ASN A 321 -13.21 -12.99 -0.54
C ASN A 321 -13.56 -14.26 -1.34
N GLU A 322 -14.67 -14.22 -2.10
CA GLU A 322 -15.04 -15.33 -2.98
C GLU A 322 -14.13 -15.41 -4.20
N LYS A 323 -14.16 -16.57 -4.86
CA LYS A 323 -13.45 -16.76 -6.12
C LYS A 323 -14.05 -15.82 -7.19
N PRO A 324 -13.25 -14.95 -7.82
CA PRO A 324 -13.58 -14.17 -8.99
C PRO A 324 -14.22 -15.01 -10.08
N GLN A 325 -15.25 -14.42 -10.66
CA GLN A 325 -15.99 -14.97 -11.78
C GLN A 325 -15.66 -14.16 -13.03
N GLU A 326 -15.60 -14.83 -14.17
CA GLU A 326 -15.35 -14.18 -15.45
C GLU A 326 -16.62 -13.54 -16.01
N ILE A 327 -16.48 -12.30 -16.50
CA ILE A 327 -17.49 -11.59 -17.28
C ILE A 327 -17.10 -11.62 -18.76
N LYS A 328 -18.02 -12.06 -19.63
CA LYS A 328 -17.70 -12.33 -21.04
C LYS A 328 -17.66 -11.10 -21.96
N THR A 329 -18.33 -9.99 -21.61
CA THR A 329 -18.53 -8.88 -22.55
C THR A 329 -18.28 -7.52 -21.92
N THR A 330 -17.80 -6.56 -22.73
CA THR A 330 -17.61 -5.16 -22.35
C THR A 330 -18.88 -4.56 -21.75
N SER A 331 -20.04 -4.75 -22.39
CA SER A 331 -21.33 -4.27 -21.89
C SER A 331 -21.65 -4.76 -20.46
N LYS A 332 -21.42 -6.06 -20.18
CA LYS A 332 -21.62 -6.59 -18.82
C LYS A 332 -20.60 -6.02 -17.84
N PHE A 333 -19.34 -5.89 -18.24
CA PHE A 333 -18.31 -5.28 -17.42
C PHE A 333 -18.67 -3.83 -17.04
N LEU A 334 -19.02 -2.98 -18.01
CA LEU A 334 -19.42 -1.59 -17.78
C LEU A 334 -20.68 -1.47 -16.92
N LYS A 335 -21.65 -2.38 -17.10
CA LYS A 335 -22.82 -2.43 -16.23
C LYS A 335 -22.42 -2.66 -14.77
N GLN A 336 -21.53 -3.60 -14.49
CA GLN A 336 -21.07 -3.84 -13.13
C GLN A 336 -20.22 -2.68 -12.60
N LEU A 337 -19.29 -2.17 -13.41
CA LEU A 337 -18.42 -1.05 -13.07
C LEU A 337 -19.20 0.23 -12.76
N SER A 338 -20.29 0.49 -13.45
CA SER A 338 -21.09 1.73 -13.30
C SER A 338 -21.69 1.94 -11.91
N GLY A 339 -21.78 0.87 -11.11
CA GLY A 339 -22.21 0.93 -9.72
C GLY A 339 -21.07 1.09 -8.71
N LEU A 340 -19.81 1.13 -9.15
CA LEU A 340 -18.62 1.15 -8.29
C LEU A 340 -17.85 2.47 -8.43
N SER A 341 -16.94 2.75 -7.49
CA SER A 341 -15.93 3.79 -7.66
C SER A 341 -14.89 3.28 -8.65
N VAL A 342 -14.73 3.95 -9.80
CA VAL A 342 -13.72 3.57 -10.79
C VAL A 342 -12.32 3.91 -10.29
N GLY A 343 -11.34 3.13 -10.73
CA GLY A 343 -9.94 3.33 -10.42
C GLY A 343 -9.06 2.74 -11.51
N VAL A 344 -7.84 3.25 -11.57
CA VAL A 344 -6.75 2.71 -12.38
C VAL A 344 -5.55 2.56 -11.48
N SER A 345 -4.89 1.41 -11.55
CA SER A 345 -3.62 1.15 -10.87
C SER A 345 -2.56 0.89 -11.91
N VAL A 346 -1.39 1.51 -11.76
CA VAL A 346 -0.27 1.36 -12.69
C VAL A 346 0.93 0.85 -11.91
N PHE A 347 1.49 -0.26 -12.37
CA PHE A 347 2.69 -0.85 -11.81
C PHE A 347 3.73 -1.04 -12.91
N LYS A 348 4.88 -0.38 -12.78
CA LYS A 348 6.01 -0.61 -13.68
C LYS A 348 6.67 -1.95 -13.38
N ASN A 349 6.66 -2.83 -14.38
CA ASN A 349 7.40 -4.08 -14.39
C ASN A 349 8.42 -4.06 -15.52
N LYS A 350 9.70 -3.92 -15.17
CA LYS A 350 10.84 -3.85 -16.11
C LYS A 350 10.59 -2.80 -17.21
N ASN A 351 10.35 -3.24 -18.44
CA ASN A 351 10.14 -2.39 -19.62
C ASN A 351 8.65 -2.25 -20.01
N SER A 352 7.73 -2.59 -19.11
CA SER A 352 6.29 -2.53 -19.35
C SER A 352 5.55 -1.96 -18.14
N ASN A 353 4.41 -1.34 -18.39
CA ASN A 353 3.49 -0.95 -17.33
C ASN A 353 2.32 -1.93 -17.32
N LEU A 354 2.15 -2.62 -16.19
CA LEU A 354 0.92 -3.33 -15.90
C LEU A 354 -0.12 -2.31 -15.44
N VAL A 355 -1.27 -2.30 -16.10
CA VAL A 355 -2.37 -1.42 -15.77
C VAL A 355 -3.57 -2.25 -15.39
N THR A 356 -4.04 -2.11 -14.15
CA THR A 356 -5.29 -2.72 -13.69
C THR A 356 -6.37 -1.66 -13.74
N PHE A 357 -7.39 -1.90 -14.55
CA PHE A 357 -8.58 -1.08 -14.65
C PHE A 357 -9.72 -1.73 -13.89
N GLY A 358 -10.55 -0.93 -13.23
CA GLY A 358 -11.75 -1.47 -12.62
C GLY A 358 -12.45 -0.52 -11.69
N GLY A 359 -13.24 -1.09 -10.79
CA GLY A 359 -13.81 -0.37 -9.68
C GLY A 359 -13.95 -1.24 -8.44
N PHE A 360 -14.05 -0.58 -7.31
CA PHE A 360 -14.19 -1.19 -6.00
C PHE A 360 -15.24 -0.42 -5.21
N MET A 361 -15.99 -1.14 -4.39
CA MET A 361 -16.76 -0.55 -3.30
C MET A 361 -16.76 -1.50 -2.12
N GLU A 362 -16.84 -0.93 -0.93
CA GLU A 362 -17.14 -1.66 0.30
C GLU A 362 -18.33 -0.97 0.98
N GLN A 363 -19.32 -1.76 1.35
CA GLN A 363 -20.51 -1.30 2.04
C GLN A 363 -20.53 -1.94 3.42
N PHE A 364 -20.67 -1.10 4.45
CA PHE A 364 -20.85 -1.56 5.82
C PHE A 364 -22.34 -1.69 6.11
N PHE A 365 -22.75 -2.87 6.58
CA PHE A 365 -24.10 -3.13 7.05
C PHE A 365 -24.08 -3.18 8.56
N THR A 366 -25.00 -2.45 9.18
CA THR A 366 -25.27 -2.48 10.61
C THR A 366 -26.59 -3.21 10.82
N ASP A 367 -26.57 -4.29 11.58
CA ASP A 367 -27.80 -4.90 12.10
C ASP A 367 -28.44 -3.93 13.11
N PHE A 368 -29.38 -3.11 12.64
CA PHE A 368 -30.18 -2.27 13.52
C PHE A 368 -31.32 -3.12 14.10
N ALA A 369 -31.18 -3.52 15.37
CA ALA A 369 -32.34 -3.74 16.22
C ALA A 369 -33.05 -2.37 16.44
N PRO A 370 -34.39 -2.31 16.48
CA PRO A 370 -35.10 -1.04 16.64
C PRO A 370 -34.76 -0.41 18.00
N ILE A 371 -34.23 0.81 17.97
CA ILE A 371 -33.79 1.58 19.15
C ILE A 371 -35.03 2.16 19.85
N PRO A 372 -35.27 1.90 21.15
CA PRO A 372 -36.28 2.62 21.93
C PRO A 372 -35.87 4.09 22.12
N HIS A 373 -36.85 4.99 22.06
CA HIS A 373 -36.69 6.44 22.22
C HIS A 373 -36.20 6.84 23.61
N ASP A 374 -34.88 6.78 23.86
CA ASP A 374 -34.28 7.46 25.01
C ASP A 374 -33.00 8.20 24.60
N TYR A 375 -33.04 9.52 24.75
CA TYR A 375 -32.06 10.49 24.22
C TYR A 375 -30.72 10.46 25.00
N ASN A 376 -30.64 9.72 26.11
CA ASN A 376 -29.44 9.63 26.94
C ASN A 376 -28.45 8.51 26.52
N ALA A 377 -28.73 7.77 25.45
CA ALA A 377 -27.86 6.68 24.96
C ALA A 377 -26.75 7.12 23.98
N ILE A 378 -26.64 8.41 23.62
CA ILE A 378 -25.70 8.90 22.60
C ILE A 378 -24.24 8.97 23.11
N PHE A 379 -24.01 8.96 24.43
CA PHE A 379 -22.67 9.14 25.02
C PHE A 379 -21.97 7.84 25.47
N ASN A 380 -22.57 6.66 25.28
CA ASN A 380 -21.99 5.36 25.64
C ASN A 380 -21.74 4.48 24.40
N PHE A 381 -20.95 4.98 23.44
CA PHE A 381 -20.57 4.27 22.21
C PHE A 381 -19.42 3.26 22.39
N GLU A 382 -19.16 2.77 23.61
CA GLU A 382 -18.10 1.78 23.85
C GLU A 382 -18.62 0.33 24.02
N ASN A 383 -19.94 0.09 24.07
CA ASN A 383 -20.47 -1.27 24.32
C ASN A 383 -21.62 -1.75 23.41
N SER A 384 -21.96 -1.08 22.30
CA SER A 384 -22.90 -1.64 21.32
C SER A 384 -22.18 -2.48 20.26
N ILE A 385 -21.77 -3.69 20.62
CA ILE A 385 -21.32 -4.72 19.68
C ILE A 385 -22.56 -5.27 18.95
N ASN A 386 -23.05 -4.54 17.95
CA ASN A 386 -23.92 -5.12 16.92
C ASN A 386 -23.05 -5.39 15.69
N GLY A 387 -23.07 -6.64 15.22
CA GLY A 387 -22.18 -7.15 14.19
C GLY A 387 -22.23 -6.32 12.91
N GLN A 388 -21.26 -5.42 12.74
CA GLN A 388 -21.01 -4.79 11.46
C GLN A 388 -20.35 -5.82 10.56
N TYR A 389 -20.98 -6.13 9.43
CA TYR A 389 -20.32 -6.88 8.37
C TYR A 389 -20.18 -5.98 7.15
N SER A 390 -19.04 -6.07 6.48
CA SER A 390 -18.85 -5.41 5.20
C SER A 390 -19.13 -6.37 4.05
N GLN A 391 -19.70 -5.85 2.97
CA GLN A 391 -19.66 -6.52 1.68
C GLN A 391 -18.82 -5.70 0.73
N SER A 392 -17.79 -6.32 0.17
CA SER A 392 -16.94 -5.70 -0.84
C SER A 392 -17.28 -6.25 -2.22
N ARG A 393 -17.14 -5.39 -3.22
CA ARG A 393 -17.35 -5.75 -4.62
C ARG A 393 -16.30 -5.10 -5.49
N MET A 394 -15.63 -5.92 -6.27
CA MET A 394 -14.58 -5.51 -7.18
C MET A 394 -14.89 -6.01 -8.59
N VAL A 395 -14.64 -5.17 -9.58
CA VAL A 395 -14.72 -5.54 -11.00
C VAL A 395 -13.46 -5.04 -11.67
N SER A 396 -12.72 -5.88 -12.37
CA SER A 396 -11.41 -5.49 -12.91
C SER A 396 -11.01 -6.24 -14.18
N PHE A 397 -10.03 -5.68 -14.88
CA PHE A 397 -9.20 -6.40 -15.86
C PHE A 397 -7.82 -5.74 -15.94
N ASP A 398 -6.85 -6.50 -16.40
CA ASP A 398 -5.48 -6.06 -16.60
C ASP A 398 -5.21 -5.79 -18.08
N ALA A 399 -4.33 -4.83 -18.34
CA ALA A 399 -3.73 -4.53 -19.63
C ALA A 399 -2.24 -4.25 -19.45
N MET A 400 -1.47 -4.38 -20.52
CA MET A 400 -0.05 -4.06 -20.53
C MET A 400 0.26 -2.94 -21.53
N LEU A 401 1.10 -2.00 -21.13
CA LEU A 401 1.66 -0.96 -21.98
C LEU A 401 3.16 -1.16 -22.14
N ASN A 402 3.70 -0.93 -23.34
CA ASN A 402 5.14 -0.83 -23.55
C ASN A 402 5.68 0.54 -23.09
N SER A 403 6.99 0.75 -23.23
CA SER A 403 7.66 2.03 -22.90
C SER A 403 7.15 3.24 -23.68
N ASN A 404 6.48 3.04 -24.82
CA ASN A 404 5.86 4.10 -25.62
C ASN A 404 4.37 4.30 -25.29
N TYR A 405 3.88 3.67 -24.22
CA TYR A 405 2.47 3.69 -23.81
C TYR A 405 1.51 3.12 -24.87
N GLU A 406 1.99 2.16 -25.67
CA GLU A 406 1.16 1.35 -26.57
C GLU A 406 0.77 0.03 -25.93
N PHE A 407 -0.48 -0.40 -26.14
CA PHE A 407 -0.97 -1.65 -25.57
C PHE A 407 -0.34 -2.89 -26.21
N ILE A 408 -0.07 -3.89 -25.37
CA ILE A 408 0.48 -5.18 -25.79
C ILE A 408 -0.55 -6.29 -25.46
N SER A 409 -1.25 -6.83 -26.47
CA SER A 409 -2.31 -7.84 -26.26
C SER A 409 -1.82 -9.30 -26.25
N ASN A 410 -0.60 -9.58 -26.72
CA ASN A 410 -0.15 -10.94 -27.03
C ASN A 410 0.88 -11.48 -26.04
N GLN A 411 1.17 -10.75 -24.96
CA GLN A 411 2.14 -11.15 -23.96
C GLN A 411 1.41 -11.60 -22.70
N GLN A 412 1.61 -12.86 -22.32
CA GLN A 412 1.15 -13.35 -21.03
C GLN A 412 2.05 -12.77 -19.94
N GLN A 413 1.44 -12.16 -18.94
CA GLN A 413 2.16 -11.58 -17.82
C GLN A 413 2.84 -12.69 -17.01
N GLU A 414 4.14 -12.54 -16.74
CA GLU A 414 4.79 -13.35 -15.71
C GLU A 414 4.20 -12.98 -14.33
N PRO A 415 4.05 -13.96 -13.42
CA PRO A 415 3.65 -13.67 -12.05
C PRO A 415 4.58 -12.64 -11.42
N LEU A 416 4.00 -11.69 -10.69
CA LEU A 416 4.81 -10.72 -9.96
C LEU A 416 5.44 -11.39 -8.73
N ALA A 417 6.62 -10.92 -8.31
CA ALA A 417 7.24 -11.35 -7.06
C ALA A 417 6.28 -11.20 -5.87
N ILE A 418 5.47 -10.14 -5.87
CA ILE A 418 4.48 -9.89 -4.81
C ILE A 418 3.33 -10.90 -4.84
N ASP A 419 2.88 -11.33 -6.02
CA ASP A 419 1.89 -12.40 -6.17
C ASP A 419 2.44 -13.71 -5.60
N ASN A 420 3.71 -14.00 -5.92
CA ASN A 420 4.42 -15.17 -5.41
C ASN A 420 4.58 -15.15 -3.88
N ILE A 421 4.85 -13.97 -3.29
CA ILE A 421 4.92 -13.80 -1.84
C ILE A 421 3.57 -14.12 -1.18
N TYR A 422 2.48 -13.53 -1.67
CA TYR A 422 1.16 -13.78 -1.11
C TYR A 422 0.69 -15.21 -1.32
N TYR A 423 1.05 -15.83 -2.45
CA TYR A 423 0.87 -17.26 -2.66
C TYR A 423 1.54 -18.07 -1.55
N PHE A 424 2.85 -17.82 -1.35
CA PHE A 424 3.65 -18.51 -0.34
C PHE A 424 3.03 -18.36 1.05
N ILE A 425 2.69 -17.15 1.47
CA ILE A 425 2.06 -16.88 2.77
C ILE A 425 0.74 -17.66 2.89
N SER A 426 -0.11 -17.66 1.86
CA SER A 426 -1.41 -18.33 1.89
C SER A 426 -1.31 -19.86 2.04
N MET A 427 -0.22 -20.45 1.55
CA MET A 427 0.05 -21.88 1.59
C MET A 427 0.76 -22.30 2.89
N ASN A 428 1.42 -21.38 3.58
CA ASN A 428 2.26 -21.66 4.74
C ASN A 428 1.64 -21.07 6.02
N LYS A 429 0.82 -21.87 6.70
CA LYS A 429 0.09 -21.45 7.91
C LYS A 429 0.98 -21.06 9.10
N ASN A 430 2.24 -21.48 9.11
CA ASN A 430 3.18 -21.19 10.20
C ASN A 430 3.83 -19.81 10.06
N VAL A 431 3.64 -19.13 8.93
CA VAL A 431 4.16 -17.79 8.67
C VAL A 431 3.39 -16.78 9.51
N SER A 432 4.10 -16.09 10.38
CA SER A 432 3.61 -14.98 11.21
C SER A 432 4.61 -13.83 11.22
N LEU A 433 4.24 -12.67 11.74
CA LEU A 433 5.12 -11.50 11.88
C LEU A 433 5.95 -11.25 10.62
N GLN A 434 5.24 -11.09 9.50
CA GLN A 434 5.83 -10.93 8.19
C GLN A 434 6.13 -9.47 7.88
N ASN A 435 7.20 -9.22 7.13
CA ASN A 435 7.54 -7.93 6.56
C ASN A 435 8.05 -8.14 5.12
N ILE A 436 7.60 -7.31 4.19
CA ILE A 436 8.02 -7.35 2.78
C ILE A 436 8.86 -6.10 2.51
N LEU A 437 10.13 -6.30 2.19
CA LEU A 437 11.06 -5.25 1.81
C LEU A 437 11.36 -5.35 0.31
N LYS A 438 11.01 -4.31 -0.44
CA LYS A 438 11.40 -4.21 -1.85
C LYS A 438 12.84 -3.72 -1.95
N LEU A 439 13.67 -4.47 -2.67
CA LEU A 439 15.00 -4.06 -3.10
C LEU A 439 14.99 -3.79 -4.61
N LYS A 440 16.11 -3.31 -5.16
CA LYS A 440 16.20 -2.87 -6.56
C LYS A 440 15.64 -3.88 -7.57
N ASP A 441 16.01 -5.15 -7.44
CA ASP A 441 15.71 -6.19 -8.44
C ASP A 441 14.86 -7.35 -7.90
N TYR A 442 14.51 -7.34 -6.61
CA TYR A 442 13.82 -8.43 -5.95
C TYR A 442 13.17 -7.97 -4.64
N TYR A 443 12.32 -8.84 -4.08
CA TYR A 443 11.69 -8.62 -2.79
C TYR A 443 12.27 -9.56 -1.74
N LEU A 444 12.33 -9.10 -0.51
CA LEU A 444 12.60 -9.91 0.67
C LEU A 444 11.30 -10.07 1.44
N LEU A 445 10.81 -11.30 1.56
CA LEU A 445 9.85 -11.66 2.59
C LEU A 445 10.63 -12.12 3.81
N SER A 446 10.49 -11.39 4.90
CA SER A 446 11.00 -11.81 6.20
C SER A 446 9.83 -12.20 7.08
N TYR A 447 9.94 -13.29 7.84
CA TYR A 447 8.84 -13.77 8.66
C TYR A 447 9.33 -14.61 9.84
N TYR A 448 8.50 -14.68 10.89
CA TYR A 448 8.66 -15.60 11.99
C TYR A 448 7.87 -16.90 11.71
N ASP A 449 8.56 -18.02 11.69
CA ASP A 449 7.95 -19.35 11.63
C ASP A 449 7.62 -19.82 13.06
N THR A 450 6.33 -19.97 13.35
CA THR A 450 5.84 -20.30 14.70
C THR A 450 6.19 -21.72 15.14
N VAL A 451 6.44 -22.63 14.21
CA VAL A 451 6.75 -24.04 14.50
C VAL A 451 8.25 -24.22 14.71
N SER A 452 9.07 -23.71 13.80
CA SER A 452 10.53 -23.84 13.94
C SER A 452 11.14 -22.82 14.91
N LYS A 453 10.37 -21.79 15.30
CA LYS A 453 10.81 -20.66 16.14
C LYS A 453 12.03 -19.96 15.55
N GLN A 454 11.91 -19.62 14.28
CA GLN A 454 12.98 -19.01 13.50
C GLN A 454 12.47 -17.80 12.74
N TYR A 455 13.29 -16.76 12.69
CA TYR A 455 13.09 -15.64 11.80
C TYR A 455 13.80 -15.91 10.47
N THR A 456 13.05 -16.00 9.38
CA THR A 456 13.54 -16.39 8.05
C THR A 456 13.46 -15.23 7.08
N ILE A 457 14.51 -15.05 6.28
CA ILE A 457 14.58 -14.11 5.15
C ILE A 457 14.57 -14.90 3.85
N ARG A 458 13.58 -14.63 2.99
CA ARG A 458 13.38 -15.30 1.70
C ARG A 458 13.33 -14.29 0.56
N LYS A 459 14.15 -14.52 -0.47
CA LYS A 459 14.12 -13.78 -1.74
C LYS A 459 12.89 -14.17 -2.55
N PHE A 460 12.29 -13.20 -3.24
CA PHE A 460 11.31 -13.40 -4.30
C PHE A 460 11.63 -12.54 -5.52
N THR A 461 11.49 -13.10 -6.72
CA THR A 461 11.58 -12.37 -8.00
C THR A 461 10.32 -12.60 -8.83
N ASP A 462 10.10 -11.75 -9.82
CA ASP A 462 9.09 -12.00 -10.85
C ASP A 462 9.38 -13.32 -11.58
N GLY A 463 8.33 -13.94 -12.10
CA GLY A 463 8.40 -15.23 -12.77
C GLY A 463 7.65 -16.34 -12.01
N TYR A 464 7.61 -17.53 -12.58
CA TYR A 464 6.85 -18.64 -12.01
C TYR A 464 7.60 -19.30 -10.84
N ILE A 465 6.88 -19.57 -9.74
CA ILE A 465 7.34 -20.52 -8.73
C ILE A 465 7.30 -21.92 -9.35
N ARG A 466 8.42 -22.64 -9.32
CA ARG A 466 8.42 -24.10 -9.47
C ARG A 466 8.21 -24.72 -8.09
N GLU A 467 7.24 -25.62 -7.98
CA GLU A 467 7.37 -26.86 -7.22
C GLU A 467 6.29 -27.86 -7.67
N ASP A 468 6.54 -29.14 -7.41
CA ASP A 468 6.22 -30.29 -8.26
C ASP A 468 4.74 -30.70 -8.35
N ASN A 469 3.83 -29.83 -7.91
CA ASN A 469 2.38 -30.02 -8.02
C ASN A 469 1.72 -28.73 -8.50
N GLY A 470 1.62 -28.58 -9.84
CA GLY A 470 0.63 -27.75 -10.52
C GLY A 470 0.53 -26.29 -10.07
N ASN A 471 1.17 -25.40 -10.81
CA ASN A 471 1.05 -23.95 -10.66
C ASN A 471 -0.39 -23.46 -10.96
N PRO A 472 -1.16 -22.92 -10.00
CA PRO A 472 -2.51 -22.40 -10.25
C PRO A 472 -2.53 -20.88 -10.50
N ILE A 473 -1.40 -20.23 -10.86
CA ILE A 473 -1.26 -18.76 -10.94
C ILE A 473 -2.09 -18.13 -12.10
N MET A 474 -2.88 -18.91 -12.85
CA MET A 474 -3.91 -18.33 -13.73
C MET A 474 -5.08 -17.66 -12.97
N ASN A 475 -5.11 -17.68 -11.64
CA ASN A 475 -6.20 -17.07 -10.89
C ASN A 475 -5.74 -16.18 -9.72
N LYS A 476 -5.61 -14.87 -9.98
CA LYS A 476 -5.26 -13.83 -8.99
C LYS A 476 -6.21 -13.77 -7.77
N SER A 477 -7.35 -14.46 -7.83
CA SER A 477 -8.26 -14.73 -6.71
C SER A 477 -7.68 -15.32 -5.45
N GLN A 478 -6.57 -16.06 -5.57
CA GLN A 478 -5.98 -16.72 -4.41
C GLN A 478 -5.24 -15.71 -3.53
N PHE A 479 -4.90 -14.53 -4.08
CA PHE A 479 -4.18 -13.44 -3.42
C PHE A 479 -5.07 -12.55 -2.54
N SER A 480 -6.40 -12.69 -2.64
CA SER A 480 -7.39 -11.95 -1.83
C SER A 480 -7.89 -12.72 -0.60
N LYS A 481 -7.14 -13.73 -0.12
CA LYS A 481 -7.42 -14.34 1.19
C LYS A 481 -6.76 -13.47 2.28
N PRO A 482 -7.51 -12.75 3.13
CA PRO A 482 -6.93 -12.26 4.37
C PRO A 482 -6.51 -13.45 5.22
N ALA A 483 -5.47 -13.25 6.04
CA ALA A 483 -5.18 -14.16 7.15
C ALA A 483 -6.47 -14.41 7.92
N LYS A 484 -6.82 -15.67 8.15
CA LYS A 484 -7.90 -15.99 9.08
C LYS A 484 -7.38 -15.66 10.47
N PHE A 485 -7.87 -14.57 11.06
CA PHE A 485 -7.82 -14.44 12.50
C PHE A 485 -8.72 -15.55 13.07
N GLU A 486 -8.14 -16.46 13.83
CA GLU A 486 -8.96 -17.34 14.66
C GLU A 486 -9.79 -16.47 15.61
N LYS A 487 -11.04 -16.87 15.86
CA LYS A 487 -11.90 -16.17 16.83
C LYS A 487 -11.15 -16.11 18.15
N LEU A 488 -10.88 -14.90 18.64
CA LEU A 488 -10.48 -14.67 20.02
C LEU A 488 -11.48 -15.39 20.93
N LYS A 489 -11.03 -16.43 21.61
CA LYS A 489 -11.77 -17.00 22.73
C LYS A 489 -11.56 -16.03 23.88
N PHE A 490 -12.57 -15.22 24.16
CA PHE A 490 -12.64 -14.53 25.44
C PHE A 490 -12.75 -15.61 26.52
N ILE A 491 -11.74 -15.66 27.39
CA ILE A 491 -11.88 -16.37 28.66
C ILE A 491 -12.81 -15.50 29.50
N GLU A 492 -13.96 -16.05 29.88
CA GLU A 492 -14.83 -15.41 30.87
C GLU A 492 -14.10 -15.38 32.21
N ASN A 493 -13.85 -14.16 32.69
CA ASN A 493 -13.33 -13.72 34.01
C ASN A 493 -11.95 -14.18 34.45
#